data_AF-A0A0T9QVS8-F1
#
_entry.id   AF-A0A0T9QVS8-F1
#
_cell.length_a   1.000
_cell.length_b   1.000
_cell.length_c   1.000
_cell.angle_alpha   90.00
_cell.angle_beta   90.00
_cell.angle_gamma   90.00
#
_symmetry.space_group_name_H-M   'P 1'
#
loop_
_entity.id
_entity.type
_entity.pdbx_description
1 polymer ?
#
loop_
_entity_poly.entity_id
_entity_poly.type
_entity_poly.pdbx_seq_one_letter_code
_entity_poly.pdbx_strand_id
1 'polypeptide(L)' 'MSITITEKDLRELYIQRAARVIQFKRACRLRAKNPEKITLNDLSALRYLIVEAEDNIVTFEKEHLR' A
#
# COMPACT_ATOMS: atom_id res chain seq x y z
N MET A 1 13.53 -25.93 -5.67
CA MET A 1 12.95 -25.49 -4.38
C MET A 1 13.00 -23.96 -4.30
N SER A 2 12.26 -23.28 -5.18
CA SER A 2 12.40 -21.83 -5.38
C SER A 2 11.06 -21.11 -5.61
N ILE A 3 9.95 -21.86 -5.69
CA ILE A 3 8.60 -21.32 -5.92
C ILE A 3 8.01 -20.75 -4.61
N THR A 4 8.40 -21.28 -3.45
CA THR A 4 7.79 -20.95 -2.16
C THR A 4 8.24 -19.63 -1.53
N ILE A 5 9.42 -19.12 -1.87
CA ILE A 5 9.94 -17.85 -1.30
C ILE A 5 9.33 -16.68 -2.06
N THR A 6 9.35 -16.71 -3.39
CA THR A 6 8.83 -15.64 -4.25
C THR A 6 7.32 -15.44 -4.12
N GLU A 7 6.53 -16.51 -3.99
CA GLU A 7 5.08 -16.39 -3.75
C GLU A 7 4.75 -15.84 -2.36
N LYS A 8 5.52 -16.20 -1.34
CA LYS A 8 5.34 -15.68 0.03
C LYS A 8 5.65 -14.19 0.08
N ASP A 9 6.75 -13.77 -0.53
CA ASP A 9 7.19 -12.38 -0.56
C ASP A 9 6.22 -11.50 -1.37
N LEU A 10 5.74 -11.98 -2.52
CA LEU A 10 4.71 -11.29 -3.29
C LEU A 10 3.40 -11.14 -2.50
N ARG A 11 2.98 -12.19 -1.79
CA ARG A 11 1.79 -12.13 -0.93
C ARG A 11 1.96 -11.10 0.19
N GLU A 12 3.14 -11.00 0.79
CA GLU A 12 3.43 -9.99 1.81
C GLU A 12 3.32 -8.57 1.23
N LEU A 13 3.83 -8.32 0.02
CA LEU A 13 3.68 -7.02 -0.66
C LEU A 13 2.22 -6.68 -0.93
N TYR A 14 1.40 -7.63 -1.39
CA TYR A 14 -0.05 -7.42 -1.56
C TYR A 14 -0.77 -7.13 -0.24
N ILE A 15 -0.40 -7.80 0.85
CA ILE A 15 -0.94 -7.53 2.20
C ILE A 15 -0.58 -6.12 2.64
N GLN A 16 0.67 -5.69 2.45
CA GLN A 16 1.11 -4.34 2.77
C GLN A 16 0.33 -3.29 1.99
N ARG A 17 0.18 -3.47 0.67
CA ARG A 17 -0.66 -2.58 -0.17
C ARG A 17 -2.09 -2.51 0.36
N ALA A 18 -2.71 -3.65 0.66
CA ALA A 18 -4.06 -3.68 1.21
C ALA A 18 -4.18 -2.92 2.54
N ALA A 19 -3.19 -3.07 3.43
CA ALA A 19 -3.13 -2.33 4.69
C ALA A 19 -3.05 -0.81 4.47
N ARG A 20 -2.22 -0.33 3.53
CA ARG A 20 -2.14 1.09 3.15
C ARG A 20 -3.45 1.64 2.60
N VAL A 21 -4.13 0.87 1.75
CA VAL A 21 -5.46 1.25 1.22
C VAL A 21 -6.49 1.36 2.34
N ILE A 22 -6.49 0.43 3.32
CA ILE A 22 -7.38 0.49 4.47
C ILE A 22 -7.08 1.71 5.33
N GLN A 23 -5.81 2.03 5.59
CA GLN A 23 -5.38 3.22 6.33
C GLN A 23 -5.87 4.50 5.63
N PHE A 24 -5.68 4.62 4.32
CA PHE A 24 -6.17 5.76 3.54
C PHE A 24 -7.70 5.90 3.65
N LYS A 25 -8.46 4.82 3.44
CA LYS A 25 -9.92 4.84 3.60
C LYS A 25 -10.36 5.24 5.02
N ARG A 26 -9.62 4.83 6.05
CA ARG A 26 -9.89 5.26 7.44
C ARG A 26 -9.62 6.75 7.62
N ALA A 27 -8.49 7.25 7.10
CA ALA A 27 -8.15 8.68 7.16
C ALA A 27 -9.19 9.54 6.42
N CYS A 28 -9.66 9.13 5.24
CA CYS A 28 -10.73 9.82 4.52
C CYS A 28 -12.02 9.90 5.34
N ARG A 29 -12.42 8.79 5.98
CA ARG A 29 -13.61 8.74 6.85
C ARG A 29 -13.45 9.59 8.11
N LEU A 30 -12.26 9.61 8.71
CA LEU A 30 -11.96 10.47 9.85
C LEU A 30 -12.04 11.94 9.46
N ARG A 31 -11.43 12.32 8.33
CA ARG A 31 -11.50 13.68 7.80
C ARG A 31 -12.92 14.11 7.48
N ALA A 32 -13.74 13.23 6.90
CA ALA A 32 -15.14 13.52 6.61
C ALA A 32 -15.96 13.85 7.87
N LYS A 33 -15.61 13.24 9.02
CA LYS A 33 -16.24 13.53 10.31
C LYS A 33 -15.60 14.72 11.03
N ASN A 34 -14.28 14.87 10.92
CA ASN A 34 -13.47 15.87 11.62
C ASN A 34 -12.36 16.37 10.66
N PRO A 35 -12.64 17.40 9.84
CA PRO A 35 -11.70 17.86 8.81
C PRO A 35 -10.36 18.38 9.36
N GLU A 36 -10.34 18.88 10.60
CA GLU A 36 -9.16 19.46 11.24
C GLU A 36 -8.15 18.40 11.71
N LYS A 37 -8.58 17.15 11.90
CA LYS A 37 -7.72 16.07 12.43
C LYS A 37 -6.82 15.42 11.38
N ILE A 38 -7.16 15.56 10.10
CA ILE A 38 -6.45 14.96 8.98
C ILE A 38 -6.35 16.03 7.89
N THR A 39 -5.14 16.52 7.66
CA THR A 39 -4.89 17.52 6.62
C THR A 39 -4.94 16.86 5.24
N LEU A 40 -5.04 17.68 4.19
CA LEU A 40 -4.90 17.18 2.83
C LEU A 40 -3.50 16.63 2.56
N ASN A 41 -2.47 17.17 3.22
CA ASN A 41 -1.10 16.65 3.13
C ASN A 41 -1.01 15.24 3.70
N ASP A 42 -1.67 14.95 4.82
CA ASP A 42 -1.70 13.60 5.41
C ASP A 42 -2.37 12.59 4.47
N LEU A 43 -3.46 12.99 3.79
CA LEU A 43 -4.10 12.14 2.78
C LEU A 43 -3.20 11.91 1.57
N SER A 44 -2.51 12.96 1.10
CA SER A 44 -1.55 12.85 -0.01
C SER A 44 -0.39 11.93 0.35
N ALA A 45 0.14 12.02 1.58
CA ALA A 45 1.19 11.13 2.07
C ALA A 45 0.72 9.67 2.11
N LEU A 46 -0.49 9.41 2.63
CA LEU A 46 -1.07 8.07 2.62
C LEU A 46 -1.31 7.53 1.20
N ARG A 47 -1.69 8.40 0.26
CA ARG A 47 -1.84 8.04 -1.15
C ARG A 47 -0.50 7.71 -1.79
N TYR A 48 0.55 8.45 -1.48
CA TYR A 48 1.91 8.16 -1.94
C TYR A 48 2.36 6.76 -1.50
N LEU A 49 2.13 6.40 -0.23
CA LEU A 49 2.46 5.05 0.28
C LEU A 49 1.71 3.91 -0.42
N ILE A 50 0.52 4.18 -1.00
CA ILE A 50 -0.18 3.19 -1.82
C ILE A 50 0.52 3.01 -3.17
N VAL A 51 0.91 4.12 -3.81
CA VAL A 51 1.62 4.10 -5.09
C VAL A 51 2.98 3.42 -4.92
N GLU A 52 3.73 3.77 -3.88
CA GLU A 52 5.01 3.13 -3.56
C GLU A 52 4.85 1.61 -3.36
N ALA A 53 3.79 1.17 -2.67
CA ALA A 53 3.51 -0.25 -2.51
C ALA A 53 3.14 -0.94 -3.84
N GLU A 54 2.47 -0.25 -4.75
CA GLU A 54 2.18 -0.74 -6.11
C GLU A 54 3.46 -0.86 -6.95
N ASP A 55 4.33 0.15 -6.89
CA ASP A 55 5.62 0.15 -7.59
C ASP A 55 6.51 -0.98 -7.09
N ASN A 56 6.53 -1.25 -5.78
CA ASN A 56 7.28 -2.37 -5.19
C ASN A 56 6.78 -3.73 -5.69
N ILE A 57 5.45 -3.92 -5.81
CA ILE A 57 4.87 -5.15 -6.37
C ILE A 57 5.31 -5.32 -7.82
N VAL A 58 5.15 -4.29 -8.65
CA VAL A 58 5.52 -4.33 -10.07
C VAL A 58 7.03 -4.60 -10.24
N THR A 59 7.85 -4.00 -9.39
CA THR A 59 9.31 -4.21 -9.40
C THR A 59 9.65 -5.64 -9.03
N PHE A 60 9.06 -6.17 -7.97
CA PHE A 60 9.24 -7.55 -7.55
C PHE A 60 8.80 -8.55 -8.64
N GLU A 61 7.64 -8.33 -9.27
CA GLU A 61 7.15 -9.16 -10.37
C GLU A 61 8.12 -9.14 -11.57
N LYS A 62 8.68 -7.97 -11.91
CA LYS A 62 9.68 -7.85 -12.99
C LYS A 62 11.00 -8.55 -12.68
N GLU A 63 11.45 -8.53 -11.43
CA GLU A 63 12.75 -9.07 -11.03
C GLU A 63 12.71 -10.57 -10.75
N HIS A 64 11.57 -11.10 -10.30
CA HIS A 64 11.48 -12.47 -9.78
C HIS A 64 10.50 -13.39 -10.51
N LEU A 65 9.59 -12.84 -11.33
CA LEU A 65 8.56 -13.61 -12.04
C LEU A 65 8.67 -13.48 -13.57
N ARG A 66 9.78 -12.95 -14.07
CA ARG A 66 10.14 -12.90 -15.50
C ARG A 66 10.90 -14.13 -15.96
#